data_AF-A0AAV2YR83-F1
#
_entry.id   AF-A0AAV2YR83-F1
#
_cell.length_a   1.000
_cell.length_b   1.000
_cell.length_c   1.000
_cell.angle_alpha   90.00
_cell.angle_beta   90.00
_cell.angle_gamma   90.00
#
_symmetry.space_group_name_H-M   'P 1'
#
loop_
_entity.id
_entity.type
_entity.pdbx_description
1 polymer ?
#
loop_
_entity_poly.entity_id
_entity_poly.type
_entity_poly.pdbx_seq_one_letter_code
_entity_poly.pdbx_strand_id
1 'polypeptide(L)'
;MPELRRSGSSSLDKKQTILHINASITHDSVTARVATAMVDHLTHHYHRRVQEGLREPIAPEDILNIEELDVWSNQLPKFDRDTMQHVWRARNNSQDEADIAAFKPIQDLAEQILRADFLVITVPVWNFSVPYVLKQYIDCIVQPGLTFKNADAQGPSGPFFKGRPLIIISSSGGKAPPPNEDFVFPFLSKIFAMCGFDQAHHVAIQGLASHDKEASFQDAVKHANALADEVVHNHQLRLIANDESMPNGL
;
A
#
# COMPACT_ATOMS: atom_id res chain seq x y z
N MET A 1 3.25 -23.33 -44.21
CA MET A 1 3.48 -23.52 -42.77
C MET A 1 4.77 -22.80 -42.39
N PRO A 2 4.73 -21.56 -41.87
CA PRO A 2 5.87 -20.94 -41.23
C PRO A 2 5.73 -21.04 -39.70
N GLU A 3 6.80 -21.50 -39.06
CA GLU A 3 6.92 -21.62 -37.60
C GLU A 3 6.83 -20.25 -36.92
N LEU A 4 5.81 -20.06 -36.09
CA LEU A 4 5.72 -18.96 -35.14
C LEU A 4 6.79 -19.14 -34.06
N ARG A 5 7.83 -18.32 -34.11
CA ARG A 5 8.68 -18.06 -32.94
C ARG A 5 7.78 -17.56 -31.82
N ARG A 6 7.53 -18.41 -30.82
CA ARG A 6 6.98 -17.98 -29.53
C ARG A 6 8.00 -17.04 -28.90
N SER A 7 7.75 -15.74 -28.94
CA SER A 7 8.37 -14.79 -28.02
C SER A 7 7.86 -15.15 -26.62
N GLY A 8 8.60 -16.02 -25.94
CA GLY A 8 8.46 -16.18 -24.50
C GLY A 8 8.82 -14.86 -23.85
N SER A 9 7.83 -14.03 -23.55
CA SER A 9 7.95 -13.00 -22.52
C SER A 9 8.28 -13.75 -21.23
N SER A 10 9.56 -13.74 -20.86
CA SER A 10 10.02 -14.33 -19.62
C SER A 10 9.42 -13.54 -18.45
N SER A 11 9.06 -14.21 -17.37
CA SER A 11 8.55 -13.62 -16.12
C SER A 11 9.58 -12.75 -15.36
N LEU A 12 10.59 -12.23 -16.04
CA LEU A 12 11.77 -11.53 -15.53
C LEU A 12 11.64 -9.99 -15.53
N ASP A 13 10.55 -9.40 -16.02
CA ASP A 13 10.47 -7.95 -16.32
C ASP A 13 9.63 -7.10 -15.35
N LYS A 14 8.94 -7.67 -14.35
CA LYS A 14 8.01 -6.89 -13.51
C LYS A 14 8.67 -6.44 -12.20
N LYS A 15 9.13 -5.18 -12.16
CA LYS A 15 9.52 -4.49 -10.93
C LYS A 15 8.38 -4.58 -9.91
N GLN A 16 8.72 -4.91 -8.67
CA GLN A 16 7.74 -4.89 -7.59
C GLN A 16 7.34 -3.45 -7.25
N THR A 17 6.08 -3.26 -6.87
CA THR A 17 5.55 -1.93 -6.56
C THR A 17 5.34 -1.74 -5.06
N ILE A 18 5.98 -0.72 -4.48
CA ILE A 18 5.64 -0.21 -3.15
C ILE A 18 4.72 1.00 -3.36
N LEU A 19 3.54 0.97 -2.75
CA LEU A 19 2.65 2.13 -2.70
C LEU A 19 2.74 2.76 -1.30
N HIS A 20 3.14 4.01 -1.24
CA HIS A 20 3.10 4.83 -0.03
C HIS A 20 1.86 5.73 -0.04
N ILE A 21 0.90 5.44 0.83
CA ILE A 21 -0.25 6.32 1.07
C ILE A 21 0.10 7.29 2.19
N ASN A 22 0.20 8.57 1.84
CA ASN A 22 0.53 9.63 2.77
C ASN A 22 -0.73 10.35 3.27
N ALA A 23 -1.11 10.09 4.52
CA ALA A 23 -2.25 10.74 5.18
C ALA A 23 -1.85 11.89 6.10
N SER A 24 -0.57 12.25 6.16
CA SER A 24 -0.11 13.41 6.91
C SER A 24 -0.41 14.70 6.16
N ILE A 25 -0.89 15.72 6.88
CA ILE A 25 -1.21 17.03 6.29
C ILE A 25 0.02 17.79 5.75
N THR A 26 1.21 17.45 6.24
CA THR A 26 2.47 18.02 5.77
C THR A 26 3.32 16.94 5.12
N HIS A 27 3.87 17.22 3.93
CA HIS A 27 4.78 16.31 3.23
C HIS A 27 6.01 15.92 4.07
N ASP A 28 6.55 16.83 4.87
CA ASP A 28 7.72 16.58 5.75
C ASP A 28 7.34 16.17 7.19
N SER A 29 6.18 15.51 7.36
CA SER A 29 5.79 14.99 8.66
C SER A 29 6.78 13.94 9.18
N VAL A 30 6.83 13.73 10.50
CA VAL A 30 7.70 12.69 11.09
C VAL A 30 7.40 11.29 10.54
N THR A 31 6.12 10.96 10.29
CA THR A 31 5.73 9.67 9.70
C THR A 31 6.19 9.57 8.25
N ALA A 32 6.04 10.64 7.46
CA ALA A 32 6.50 10.69 6.08
C ALA A 32 8.03 10.54 5.98
N ARG A 33 8.78 11.28 6.81
CA ARG A 33 10.24 11.14 6.89
C ARG A 33 10.68 9.73 7.25
N VAL A 34 10.00 9.06 8.19
CA VAL A 34 10.29 7.66 8.55
C VAL A 34 9.98 6.73 7.38
N ALA A 35 8.88 6.94 6.66
CA ALA A 35 8.54 6.16 5.48
C ALA A 35 9.59 6.32 4.37
N THR A 36 10.02 7.56 4.08
CA THR A 36 11.09 7.82 3.11
C THR A 36 12.37 7.10 3.49
N ALA A 37 12.82 7.24 4.74
CA ALA A 37 14.04 6.55 5.21
C ALA A 37 13.93 5.03 5.12
N MET A 38 12.75 4.46 5.39
CA MET A 38 12.48 3.03 5.27
C MET A 38 12.47 2.56 3.81
N VAL A 39 11.83 3.30 2.92
CA VAL A 39 11.79 2.99 1.48
C VAL A 39 13.19 3.11 0.86
N ASP A 40 13.97 4.10 1.26
CA ASP A 40 15.37 4.24 0.87
C ASP A 40 16.20 3.05 1.36
N HIS A 41 16.04 2.65 2.63
CA HIS A 41 16.70 1.46 3.20
C HIS A 41 16.37 0.19 2.42
N LEU A 42 15.08 -0.03 2.15
CA LEU A 42 14.61 -1.14 1.31
C LEU A 42 15.29 -1.10 -0.05
N THR A 43 15.20 0.01 -0.77
CA THR A 43 15.78 0.17 -2.12
C THR A 43 17.26 -0.22 -2.15
N HIS A 44 18.07 0.24 -1.19
CA HIS A 44 19.49 -0.12 -1.10
C HIS A 44 19.72 -1.59 -0.69
N HIS A 45 18.89 -2.12 0.21
CA HIS A 45 18.98 -3.54 0.60
C HIS A 45 18.64 -4.47 -0.57
N TYR A 46 17.56 -4.18 -1.31
CA TYR A 46 17.16 -4.87 -2.53
C TYR A 46 18.21 -4.76 -3.63
N HIS A 47 18.71 -3.55 -3.87
CA HIS A 47 19.72 -3.29 -4.89
C HIS A 47 20.95 -4.17 -4.67
N ARG A 48 21.50 -4.21 -3.45
CA ARG A 48 22.66 -5.06 -3.13
C ARG A 48 22.38 -6.53 -3.44
N ARG A 49 21.21 -7.04 -3.02
CA ARG A 49 20.85 -8.45 -3.19
C ARG A 49 20.63 -8.85 -4.65
N VAL A 50 19.97 -8.00 -5.43
CA VAL A 50 19.71 -8.28 -6.85
C VAL A 50 20.98 -8.08 -7.70
N GLN A 51 21.76 -7.04 -7.41
CA GLN A 51 23.00 -6.73 -8.14
C GLN A 51 24.02 -7.88 -8.08
N GLU A 52 24.09 -8.62 -6.97
CA GLU A 52 24.93 -9.81 -6.82
C GLU A 52 24.61 -10.92 -7.85
N GLY A 53 23.37 -10.97 -8.33
CA GLY A 53 22.90 -11.97 -9.30
C GLY A 53 22.92 -11.51 -10.76
N LEU A 54 23.14 -10.22 -11.04
CA LEU A 54 23.07 -9.65 -12.39
C LEU A 54 24.44 -9.49 -13.05
N ARG A 55 24.49 -9.73 -14.37
CA ARG A 55 25.70 -9.53 -15.19
C ARG A 55 25.97 -8.06 -15.50
N GLU A 56 24.90 -7.25 -15.56
CA GLU A 56 24.98 -5.82 -15.83
C GLU A 56 24.49 -5.05 -14.60
N PRO A 57 25.09 -3.87 -14.33
CA PRO A 57 24.67 -3.04 -13.21
C PRO A 57 23.25 -2.48 -13.44
N ILE A 58 22.39 -2.62 -12.44
CA ILE A 58 21.10 -1.93 -12.37
C ILE A 58 21.23 -0.75 -11.41
N ALA A 59 20.60 0.38 -11.73
CA ALA A 59 20.59 1.52 -10.81
C ALA A 59 19.67 1.21 -9.60
N PRO A 60 19.99 1.68 -8.37
CA PRO A 60 19.12 1.47 -7.21
C PRO A 60 17.67 1.90 -7.43
N GLU A 61 17.46 3.05 -8.07
CA GLU A 61 16.15 3.59 -8.42
C GLU A 61 15.37 2.70 -9.40
N ASP A 62 16.05 1.79 -10.10
CA ASP A 62 15.43 0.87 -11.03
C ASP A 62 15.01 -0.45 -10.39
N ILE A 63 15.29 -0.68 -9.11
CA ILE A 63 15.04 -1.97 -8.46
C ILE A 63 13.58 -2.16 -8.02
N LEU A 64 12.91 -1.08 -7.65
CA LEU A 64 11.52 -1.06 -7.19
C LEU A 64 10.77 0.04 -7.93
N ASN A 65 9.48 -0.17 -8.14
CA ASN A 65 8.56 0.91 -8.51
C ASN A 65 8.00 1.52 -7.21
N ILE A 66 8.36 2.76 -6.92
CA ILE A 66 7.84 3.49 -5.75
C ILE A 66 6.76 4.45 -6.23
N GLU A 67 5.53 4.22 -5.80
CA GLU A 67 4.40 5.12 -6.05
C GLU A 67 4.01 5.79 -4.73
N GLU A 68 3.71 7.09 -4.77
CA GLU A 68 3.14 7.82 -3.64
C GLU A 68 1.73 8.30 -3.98
N LEU A 69 0.84 8.20 -2.99
CA LEU A 69 -0.48 8.82 -3.00
C LEU A 69 -0.59 9.76 -1.80
N ASP A 70 -0.53 11.06 -2.05
CA ASP A 70 -0.92 12.06 -1.07
C ASP A 70 -2.45 12.23 -1.06
N VAL A 71 -3.08 11.81 0.04
CA VAL A 71 -4.55 11.88 0.18
C VAL A 71 -5.03 13.33 0.28
N TRP A 72 -4.18 14.28 0.67
CA TRP A 72 -4.53 15.70 0.77
C TRP A 72 -4.37 16.44 -0.55
N SER A 73 -3.80 15.81 -1.57
CA SER A 73 -3.73 16.37 -2.90
C SER A 73 -5.13 16.58 -3.50
N ASN A 74 -5.23 17.49 -4.47
CA ASN A 74 -6.50 17.77 -5.18
C ASN A 74 -6.97 16.62 -6.11
N GLN A 75 -6.44 15.41 -5.93
CA GLN A 75 -6.69 14.26 -6.80
C GLN A 75 -7.78 13.33 -6.26
N LEU A 76 -8.20 13.47 -5.00
CA LEU A 76 -9.26 12.63 -4.48
C LEU A 76 -10.64 13.01 -5.04
N PRO A 77 -11.44 12.02 -5.47
CA PRO A 77 -12.81 12.25 -5.92
C PRO A 77 -13.64 12.88 -4.81
N LYS A 78 -14.49 13.84 -5.18
CA LYS A 78 -15.44 14.43 -4.25
C LYS A 78 -16.37 13.34 -3.72
N PHE A 79 -16.50 13.23 -2.41
CA PHE A 79 -17.37 12.25 -1.77
C PHE A 79 -18.65 12.93 -1.26
N ASP A 80 -19.55 13.29 -2.18
CA ASP A 80 -20.84 13.87 -1.87
C ASP A 80 -22.00 13.11 -2.54
N ARG A 81 -23.24 13.50 -2.25
CA ARG A 81 -24.43 12.79 -2.76
C ARG A 81 -24.47 12.73 -4.28
N ASP A 82 -24.17 13.84 -4.94
CA ASP A 82 -24.26 13.96 -6.39
C ASP A 82 -23.21 13.07 -7.07
N THR A 83 -21.95 13.20 -6.67
CA THR A 83 -20.85 12.36 -7.20
C THR A 83 -21.11 10.89 -6.93
N MET A 84 -21.56 10.54 -5.71
CA MET A 84 -21.84 9.14 -5.37
C MET A 84 -23.08 8.58 -6.10
N GLN A 85 -24.06 9.41 -6.47
CA GLN A 85 -25.18 8.99 -7.33
C GLN A 85 -24.71 8.67 -8.75
N HIS A 86 -23.81 9.48 -9.31
CA HIS A 86 -23.17 9.19 -10.60
C HIS A 86 -22.36 7.88 -10.54
N VAL A 87 -21.52 7.72 -9.52
CA VAL A 87 -20.75 6.48 -9.29
C VAL A 87 -21.68 5.27 -9.14
N TRP A 88 -22.75 5.39 -8.35
CA TRP A 88 -23.71 4.30 -8.18
C TRP A 88 -24.38 3.90 -9.50
N ARG A 89 -24.78 4.87 -10.34
CA ARG A 89 -25.34 4.60 -11.67
C ARG A 89 -24.32 3.94 -12.59
N ALA A 90 -23.08 4.42 -12.62
CA ALA A 90 -21.99 3.81 -13.39
C ALA A 90 -21.78 2.34 -13.01
N ARG A 91 -21.76 2.03 -11.70
CA ARG A 91 -21.66 0.66 -11.18
C ARG A 91 -22.83 -0.23 -11.57
N ASN A 92 -23.97 0.34 -11.92
CA ASN A 92 -25.15 -0.36 -12.42
C ASN A 92 -25.26 -0.31 -13.96
N ASN A 93 -24.12 -0.25 -14.64
CA ASN A 93 -23.98 -0.30 -16.10
C ASN A 93 -24.60 0.88 -16.86
N SER A 94 -24.76 2.04 -16.20
CA SER A 94 -25.07 3.29 -16.91
C SER A 94 -24.02 3.58 -17.99
N GLN A 95 -24.48 4.01 -19.16
CA GLN A 95 -23.63 4.42 -20.28
C GLN A 95 -23.52 5.95 -20.39
N ASP A 96 -24.06 6.67 -19.41
CA ASP A 96 -23.97 8.13 -19.35
C ASP A 96 -22.51 8.57 -19.11
N GLU A 97 -22.06 9.55 -19.90
CA GLU A 97 -20.67 10.01 -19.85
C GLU A 97 -20.32 10.63 -18.49
N ALA A 98 -21.25 11.32 -17.83
CA ALA A 98 -21.00 11.93 -16.52
C ALA A 98 -20.91 10.86 -15.42
N ASP A 99 -21.73 9.81 -15.50
CA ASP A 99 -21.64 8.64 -14.60
C ASP A 99 -20.26 7.97 -14.72
N ILE A 100 -19.82 7.67 -15.94
CA ILE A 100 -18.51 7.04 -16.21
C ILE A 100 -17.37 7.96 -15.77
N ALA A 101 -17.43 9.25 -16.10
CA ALA A 101 -16.40 10.22 -15.73
C ALA A 101 -16.28 10.40 -14.21
N ALA A 102 -17.39 10.35 -13.46
CA ALA A 102 -17.36 10.42 -12.00
C ALA A 102 -16.73 9.18 -11.36
N PHE A 103 -16.91 8.00 -11.97
CA PHE A 103 -16.38 6.74 -11.43
C PHE A 103 -14.93 6.49 -11.80
N LYS A 104 -14.47 6.95 -12.97
CA LYS A 104 -13.11 6.68 -13.49
C LYS A 104 -11.99 7.00 -12.48
N PRO A 105 -11.95 8.18 -11.81
CA PRO A 105 -10.93 8.47 -10.81
C PRO A 105 -10.89 7.46 -9.64
N ILE A 106 -12.05 6.95 -9.21
CA ILE A 106 -12.12 5.92 -8.16
C ILE A 106 -11.54 4.60 -8.66
N GLN A 107 -11.81 4.25 -9.92
CA GLN A 107 -11.24 3.05 -10.55
C GLN A 107 -9.71 3.16 -10.65
N ASP A 108 -9.19 4.33 -11.03
CA ASP A 108 -7.74 4.56 -11.13
C ASP A 108 -7.04 4.41 -9.76
N LEU A 109 -7.63 4.95 -8.70
CA LEU A 109 -7.14 4.77 -7.33
C LEU A 109 -7.20 3.29 -6.87
N ALA A 110 -8.26 2.58 -7.25
CA ALA A 110 -8.39 1.16 -6.97
C ALA A 110 -7.36 0.31 -7.75
N GLU A 111 -7.12 0.63 -9.02
CA GLU A 111 -6.08 -0.02 -9.82
C GLU A 111 -4.69 0.22 -9.24
N GLN A 112 -4.43 1.42 -8.73
CA GLN A 112 -3.17 1.74 -8.06
C GLN A 112 -2.89 0.79 -6.89
N ILE A 113 -3.86 0.63 -5.97
CA ILE A 113 -3.67 -0.24 -4.81
C ILE A 113 -3.60 -1.72 -5.21
N LEU A 114 -4.33 -2.16 -6.24
CA LEU A 114 -4.26 -3.54 -6.71
C LEU A 114 -2.90 -3.89 -7.36
N ARG A 115 -2.22 -2.90 -7.95
CA ARG A 115 -0.88 -3.06 -8.51
C ARG A 115 0.22 -3.14 -7.45
N ALA A 116 -0.01 -2.59 -6.25
CA ALA A 116 0.97 -2.56 -5.18
C ALA A 116 1.23 -3.95 -4.57
N ASP A 117 2.49 -4.36 -4.52
CA ASP A 117 2.92 -5.59 -3.87
C ASP A 117 3.17 -5.39 -2.38
N PHE A 118 3.46 -4.16 -1.97
CA PHE A 118 3.68 -3.75 -0.58
C PHE A 118 3.03 -2.38 -0.35
N LEU A 119 2.22 -2.28 0.70
CA LEU A 119 1.57 -1.05 1.12
C LEU A 119 2.26 -0.43 2.34
N VAL A 120 2.57 0.86 2.26
CA VAL A 120 3.03 1.68 3.39
C VAL A 120 2.01 2.79 3.61
N ILE A 121 1.54 2.98 4.84
CA ILE A 121 0.59 4.04 5.18
C ILE A 121 1.17 4.91 6.27
N THR A 122 1.34 6.21 6.01
CA THR A 122 1.71 7.18 7.04
C THR A 122 0.47 7.91 7.53
N VAL A 123 0.22 7.91 8.84
CA VAL A 123 -1.03 8.43 9.39
C VAL A 123 -0.85 9.16 10.72
N PRO A 124 -1.21 10.44 10.84
CA PRO A 124 -1.30 11.07 12.15
C PRO A 124 -2.58 10.63 12.85
N VAL A 125 -2.49 10.33 14.15
CA VAL A 125 -3.65 9.99 14.99
C VAL A 125 -4.35 11.28 15.40
N TRP A 126 -5.54 11.51 14.87
CA TRP A 126 -6.38 12.67 15.19
C TRP A 126 -7.66 12.21 15.85
N ASN A 127 -7.92 12.70 17.07
CA ASN A 127 -9.10 12.32 17.85
C ASN A 127 -9.28 10.78 17.93
N PHE A 128 -8.19 10.07 18.24
CA PHE A 128 -8.12 8.61 18.32
C PHE A 128 -8.36 7.85 17.01
N SER A 129 -8.46 8.54 15.88
CA SER A 129 -8.77 7.95 14.59
C SER A 129 -7.85 8.46 13.48
N VAL A 130 -8.13 8.02 12.26
CA VAL A 130 -7.47 8.48 11.03
C VAL A 130 -8.02 9.84 10.59
N PRO A 131 -7.25 10.65 9.85
CA PRO A 131 -7.78 11.86 9.22
C PRO A 131 -8.95 11.53 8.29
N TYR A 132 -9.95 12.43 8.23
CA TYR A 132 -11.17 12.18 7.46
C TYR A 132 -10.89 11.94 5.97
N VAL A 133 -9.84 12.55 5.43
CA VAL A 133 -9.47 12.41 4.02
C VAL A 133 -8.94 11.02 3.69
N LEU A 134 -8.20 10.39 4.62
CA LEU A 134 -7.83 8.97 4.48
C LEU A 134 -9.08 8.09 4.54
N LYS A 135 -10.04 8.41 5.41
CA LYS A 135 -11.32 7.68 5.46
C LYS A 135 -12.12 7.86 4.16
N GLN A 136 -12.14 9.04 3.57
CA GLN A 136 -12.75 9.31 2.27
C GLN A 136 -12.08 8.49 1.16
N TYR A 137 -10.74 8.44 1.12
CA TYR A 137 -10.01 7.58 0.18
C TYR A 137 -10.42 6.11 0.32
N ILE A 138 -10.44 5.60 1.56
CA ILE A 138 -10.88 4.23 1.86
C ILE A 138 -12.31 3.99 1.37
N ASP A 139 -13.23 4.92 1.63
CA ASP A 139 -14.64 4.80 1.19
C ASP A 139 -14.78 4.83 -0.34
N CYS A 140 -13.90 5.55 -1.05
CA CYS A 140 -13.84 5.51 -2.50
C CYS A 140 -13.42 4.12 -2.99
N ILE A 141 -12.30 3.57 -2.51
CA ILE A 141 -11.69 2.39 -3.15
C ILE A 141 -12.17 1.05 -2.59
N VAL A 142 -12.60 0.98 -1.33
CA VAL A 142 -12.97 -0.29 -0.69
C VAL A 142 -14.42 -0.64 -1.03
N GLN A 143 -14.62 -1.18 -2.23
CA GLN A 143 -15.93 -1.56 -2.74
C GLN A 143 -15.90 -2.99 -3.34
N PRO A 144 -17.03 -3.74 -3.26
CA PRO A 144 -17.14 -5.06 -3.88
C PRO A 144 -16.89 -5.01 -5.38
N GLY A 145 -16.15 -5.98 -5.90
CA GLY A 145 -15.77 -6.06 -7.30
C GLY A 145 -14.76 -5.01 -7.75
N LEU A 146 -14.33 -4.11 -6.85
CA LEU A 146 -13.36 -3.06 -7.14
C LEU A 146 -11.99 -3.38 -6.52
N THR A 147 -11.88 -3.46 -5.19
CA THR A 147 -10.62 -3.83 -4.49
C THR A 147 -10.70 -5.14 -3.71
N PHE A 148 -11.89 -5.70 -3.59
CA PHE A 148 -12.13 -7.07 -3.15
C PHE A 148 -13.23 -7.70 -4.00
N LYS A 149 -13.41 -9.01 -3.94
CA LYS A 149 -14.42 -9.70 -4.77
C LYS A 149 -15.85 -9.27 -4.40
N ASN A 150 -16.86 -9.72 -5.14
CA ASN A 150 -18.28 -9.50 -4.81
C ASN A 150 -18.80 -10.53 -3.81
N ALA A 151 -19.44 -10.09 -2.72
CA ALA A 151 -20.03 -10.98 -1.73
C ALA A 151 -20.93 -12.02 -2.42
N ASP A 152 -20.66 -13.30 -2.17
CA ASP A 152 -21.53 -14.39 -2.63
C ASP A 152 -22.54 -14.73 -1.54
N ALA A 153 -23.45 -15.66 -1.83
CA ALA A 153 -24.52 -16.07 -0.91
C ALA A 153 -24.00 -16.67 0.43
N GLN A 154 -22.69 -16.93 0.56
CA GLN A 154 -22.07 -17.52 1.75
C GLN A 154 -21.27 -16.52 2.59
N GLY A 155 -21.13 -15.26 2.15
CA GLY A 155 -20.47 -14.20 2.91
C GLY A 155 -19.65 -13.25 2.04
N PRO A 156 -18.94 -12.28 2.65
CA PRO A 156 -18.05 -11.40 1.91
C PRO A 156 -16.98 -12.24 1.20
N SER A 157 -17.01 -12.17 -0.11
CA SER A 157 -15.99 -12.73 -0.98
C SER A 157 -14.64 -12.08 -0.70
N GLY A 158 -13.61 -12.92 -0.61
CA GLY A 158 -12.28 -12.50 -0.18
C GLY A 158 -11.55 -11.54 -1.13
N PRO A 159 -10.31 -11.15 -0.77
CA PRO A 159 -9.50 -10.25 -1.57
C PRO A 159 -9.13 -10.86 -2.94
N PHE A 160 -8.70 -10.02 -3.89
CA PHE A 160 -8.19 -10.48 -5.19
C PHE A 160 -6.85 -11.23 -5.07
N PHE A 161 -6.05 -10.87 -4.07
CA PHE A 161 -4.77 -11.49 -3.69
C PHE A 161 -4.69 -11.61 -2.16
N LYS A 162 -3.73 -12.36 -1.63
CA LYS A 162 -3.51 -12.54 -0.19
C LYS A 162 -2.03 -12.50 0.13
N GLY A 163 -1.68 -12.31 1.40
CA GLY A 163 -0.30 -12.38 1.87
C GLY A 163 0.54 -11.17 1.51
N ARG A 164 -0.05 -10.02 1.12
CA ARG A 164 0.76 -8.81 0.84
C ARG A 164 1.07 -8.06 2.15
N PRO A 165 2.30 -7.55 2.32
CA PRO A 165 2.67 -6.80 3.49
C PRO A 165 2.03 -5.41 3.53
N LEU A 166 1.73 -4.97 4.75
CA LEU A 166 1.28 -3.62 5.10
C LEU A 166 2.11 -3.11 6.28
N ILE A 167 2.77 -1.97 6.12
CA ILE A 167 3.35 -1.23 7.25
C ILE A 167 2.54 0.05 7.48
N ILE A 168 1.99 0.18 8.69
CA ILE A 168 1.32 1.39 9.14
C ILE A 168 2.30 2.16 10.03
N ILE A 169 2.65 3.38 9.63
CA ILE A 169 3.51 4.29 10.38
C ILE A 169 2.62 5.40 10.95
N SER A 170 2.32 5.31 12.24
CA SER A 170 1.42 6.27 12.90
C SER A 170 2.15 7.23 13.81
N SER A 171 1.66 8.47 13.95
CA SER A 171 2.18 9.41 14.95
C SER A 171 1.11 9.98 15.87
N SER A 172 1.40 10.09 17.17
CA SER A 172 0.54 10.73 18.17
C SER A 172 1.30 11.69 19.08
N GLY A 173 0.61 12.76 19.51
CA GLY A 173 1.13 13.68 20.53
C GLY A 173 1.16 13.02 21.93
N GLY A 174 0.14 12.24 22.27
CA GLY A 174 0.08 11.43 23.48
C GLY A 174 0.86 10.12 23.38
N LYS A 175 1.04 9.44 24.51
CA LYS A 175 1.66 8.11 24.61
C LYS A 175 0.79 7.05 23.91
N ALA A 176 1.29 5.81 23.83
CA ALA A 176 0.50 4.66 23.40
C ALA A 176 -0.89 4.67 24.05
N PRO A 177 -1.98 4.65 23.26
CA PRO A 177 -3.26 4.30 23.83
C PRO A 177 -3.16 2.86 24.38
N PRO A 178 -3.88 2.51 25.44
CA PRO A 178 -4.05 1.11 25.80
C PRO A 178 -4.69 0.35 24.62
N PRO A 179 -4.47 -0.97 24.48
CA PRO A 179 -4.91 -1.71 23.27
C PRO A 179 -6.40 -1.58 22.92
N ASN A 180 -7.27 -1.36 23.91
CA ASN A 180 -8.71 -1.15 23.73
C ASN A 180 -9.09 0.26 23.24
N GLU A 181 -8.12 1.17 23.14
CA GLU A 181 -8.29 2.56 22.68
C GLU A 181 -7.46 2.86 21.43
N ASP A 182 -6.74 1.87 20.88
CA ASP A 182 -6.16 1.96 19.55
C ASP A 182 -7.22 1.62 18.50
N PHE A 183 -7.78 2.65 17.86
CA PHE A 183 -8.70 2.47 16.75
C PHE A 183 -8.04 2.60 15.38
N VAL A 184 -6.77 3.00 15.30
CA VAL A 184 -6.10 3.27 14.03
C VAL A 184 -5.51 2.00 13.47
N PHE A 185 -4.65 1.30 14.22
CA PHE A 185 -4.02 0.09 13.71
C PHE A 185 -5.04 -1.02 13.42
N PRO A 186 -5.99 -1.36 14.34
CA PRO A 186 -6.97 -2.41 14.05
C PRO A 186 -7.90 -2.08 12.87
N PHE A 187 -8.30 -0.81 12.72
CA PHE A 187 -9.14 -0.39 11.59
C PHE A 187 -8.42 -0.54 10.26
N LEU A 188 -7.21 0.04 10.15
CA LEU A 188 -6.43 0.01 8.90
C LEU A 188 -6.01 -1.42 8.55
N SER A 189 -5.53 -2.20 9.51
CA SER A 189 -5.17 -3.61 9.29
C SER A 189 -6.37 -4.42 8.80
N LYS A 190 -7.55 -4.23 9.39
CA LYS A 190 -8.76 -4.95 8.99
C LYS A 190 -9.23 -4.56 7.58
N ILE A 191 -9.29 -3.26 7.29
CA ILE A 191 -9.84 -2.80 6.01
C ILE A 191 -8.92 -3.15 4.84
N PHE A 192 -7.60 -3.02 5.00
CA PHE A 192 -6.65 -3.37 3.94
C PHE A 192 -6.39 -4.87 3.81
N ALA A 193 -6.62 -5.67 4.86
CA ALA A 193 -6.69 -7.12 4.73
C ALA A 193 -7.82 -7.56 3.78
N MET A 194 -8.95 -6.84 3.74
CA MET A 194 -10.00 -7.09 2.74
C MET A 194 -9.52 -6.82 1.32
N CYS A 195 -8.55 -5.91 1.14
CA CYS A 195 -7.90 -5.63 -0.14
C CYS A 195 -6.72 -6.56 -0.44
N GLY A 196 -6.37 -7.49 0.47
CA GLY A 196 -5.31 -8.49 0.27
C GLY A 196 -3.99 -8.19 0.97
N PHE A 197 -3.90 -7.09 1.72
CA PHE A 197 -2.75 -6.73 2.54
C PHE A 197 -2.94 -7.22 3.98
N ASP A 198 -2.88 -8.54 4.17
CA ASP A 198 -3.24 -9.22 5.43
C ASP A 198 -2.04 -9.48 6.36
N GLN A 199 -0.83 -9.03 5.98
CA GLN A 199 0.39 -9.11 6.79
C GLN A 199 0.74 -7.70 7.33
N ALA A 200 -0.01 -7.26 8.34
CA ALA A 200 0.06 -5.89 8.84
C ALA A 200 1.05 -5.74 10.01
N HIS A 201 1.90 -4.71 9.93
CA HIS A 201 2.88 -4.33 10.95
C HIS A 201 2.70 -2.85 11.33
N HIS A 202 3.16 -2.47 12.53
CA HIS A 202 2.94 -1.14 13.10
C HIS A 202 4.24 -0.49 13.56
N VAL A 203 4.52 0.70 13.05
CA VAL A 203 5.52 1.63 13.59
C VAL A 203 4.78 2.76 14.28
N ALA A 204 4.75 2.75 15.61
CA ALA A 204 4.07 3.77 16.40
C ALA A 204 5.06 4.82 16.92
N ILE A 205 4.91 6.07 16.48
CA ILE A 205 5.70 7.23 16.92
C ILE A 205 4.86 8.02 17.92
N GLN A 206 5.15 7.89 19.20
CA GLN A 206 4.25 8.34 20.27
C GLN A 206 4.90 9.39 21.17
N GLY A 207 4.07 10.14 21.89
CA GLY A 207 4.52 11.08 22.89
C GLY A 207 5.16 12.34 22.32
N LEU A 208 4.94 12.66 21.05
CA LEU A 208 5.59 13.77 20.34
C LEU A 208 5.28 15.17 20.92
N ALA A 209 4.28 15.28 21.79
CA ALA A 209 4.00 16.51 22.51
C ALA A 209 4.96 16.74 23.71
N SER A 210 5.66 15.70 24.17
CA SER A 210 6.48 15.75 25.38
C SER A 210 7.88 15.16 25.25
N HIS A 211 8.17 14.44 24.16
CA HIS A 211 9.47 13.79 23.92
C HIS A 211 10.32 14.58 22.92
N ASP A 212 11.62 14.30 22.92
CA ASP A 212 12.53 14.75 21.87
C ASP A 212 12.10 14.12 20.54
N LYS A 213 11.72 15.00 19.60
CA LYS A 213 11.22 14.60 18.28
C LYS A 213 12.30 13.96 17.43
N GLU A 214 13.56 14.36 17.58
CA GLU A 214 14.65 13.80 16.79
C GLU A 214 15.02 12.42 17.30
N ALA A 215 15.12 12.22 18.61
CA ALA A 215 15.31 10.88 19.18
C ALA A 215 14.15 9.94 18.78
N SER A 216 12.91 10.41 18.89
CA SER A 216 11.71 9.66 18.49
C SER A 216 11.73 9.29 17.01
N PHE A 217 12.21 10.20 16.15
CA PHE A 217 12.40 9.95 14.72
C PHE A 217 13.45 8.85 14.48
N GLN A 218 14.63 8.97 15.09
CA GLN A 218 15.71 8.00 14.91
C GLN A 218 15.33 6.59 15.37
N ASP A 219 14.63 6.47 16.50
CA ASP A 219 14.16 5.18 16.98
C ASP A 219 13.06 4.60 16.08
N ALA A 220 12.17 5.45 15.55
CA ALA A 220 11.17 5.02 14.58
C ALA A 220 11.80 4.55 13.26
N VAL A 221 12.84 5.22 12.76
CA VAL A 221 13.58 4.78 11.56
C VAL A 221 14.22 3.41 11.79
N LYS A 222 14.90 3.19 12.92
CA LYS A 222 15.49 1.89 13.24
C LYS A 222 14.44 0.77 13.27
N HIS A 223 13.30 1.04 13.92
CA HIS A 223 12.21 0.07 14.00
C HIS A 223 11.59 -0.20 12.62
N ALA A 224 11.33 0.86 11.84
CA ALA A 224 10.80 0.73 10.49
C ALA A 224 11.73 -0.08 9.59
N ASN A 225 13.04 0.18 9.62
CA ASN A 225 14.03 -0.56 8.84
C ASN A 225 14.09 -2.05 9.23
N ALA A 226 14.05 -2.36 10.54
CA ALA A 226 14.04 -3.73 11.02
C ALA A 226 12.79 -4.50 10.55
N LEU A 227 11.61 -3.88 10.62
CA LEU A 227 10.37 -4.47 10.08
C LEU A 227 10.42 -4.61 8.57
N ALA A 228 10.99 -3.62 7.87
CA ALA A 228 11.21 -3.69 6.42
C ALA A 228 12.05 -4.94 6.07
N ASP A 229 13.17 -5.15 6.75
CA ASP A 229 14.05 -6.31 6.53
C ASP A 229 13.35 -7.65 6.84
N GLU A 230 12.54 -7.69 7.90
CA GLU A 230 11.71 -8.86 8.24
C GLU A 230 10.68 -9.15 7.14
N VAL A 231 9.98 -8.12 6.66
CA VAL A 231 9.00 -8.24 5.57
C VAL A 231 9.67 -8.77 4.31
N VAL A 232 10.82 -8.21 3.92
CA VAL A 232 11.62 -8.68 2.78
C VAL A 232 11.95 -10.16 2.91
N HIS A 233 12.44 -10.56 4.09
CA HIS A 233 12.84 -11.94 4.36
C HIS A 233 11.66 -12.91 4.25
N ASN A 234 10.54 -12.59 4.90
CA ASN A 234 9.38 -13.48 5.02
C ASN A 234 8.54 -13.58 3.75
N HIS A 235 8.43 -12.48 3.00
CA HIS A 235 7.49 -12.41 1.87
C HIS A 235 8.14 -12.78 0.55
N GLN A 236 9.45 -13.07 0.56
CA GLN A 236 10.27 -13.27 -0.64
C GLN A 236 9.87 -12.28 -1.73
N LEU A 237 9.66 -11.02 -1.33
CA LEU A 237 9.25 -9.93 -2.21
C LEU A 237 10.12 -10.10 -3.46
N ARG A 238 9.49 -10.53 -4.57
CA ARG A 238 10.11 -11.27 -5.67
C ARG A 238 11.30 -10.50 -6.20
N LEU A 239 12.45 -10.88 -5.67
CA LEU A 239 13.75 -10.48 -6.12
C LEU A 239 13.89 -11.04 -7.52
N ILE A 240 14.27 -10.20 -8.47
CA ILE A 240 14.62 -10.66 -9.82
C ILE A 240 15.85 -11.57 -9.68
N ALA A 241 15.64 -12.88 -9.50
CA ALA A 241 16.52 -14.01 -9.82
C ALA A 241 16.05 -15.31 -9.14
N ASN A 242 15.67 -16.28 -9.98
CA ASN A 242 15.67 -17.73 -9.79
C ASN A 242 15.25 -18.33 -8.43
N ASP A 243 14.10 -19.00 -8.42
CA ASP A 243 14.00 -20.32 -7.78
C ASP A 243 13.35 -21.30 -8.77
N GLU A 244 14.19 -22.09 -9.45
CA GLU A 244 13.75 -23.30 -10.14
C GLU A 244 13.39 -24.35 -9.09
N SER A 245 12.20 -24.26 -8.53
CA SER A 245 11.59 -25.39 -7.82
C SER A 245 10.08 -25.43 -8.04
N MET A 246 9.69 -25.60 -9.30
CA MET A 246 8.41 -26.25 -9.59
C MET A 246 8.63 -27.77 -9.44
N PRO A 247 7.86 -28.48 -8.58
CA PRO A 247 7.85 -29.92 -8.66
C PRO A 247 7.28 -30.33 -10.01
N ASN A 248 8.08 -31.03 -10.81
CA ASN A 248 7.61 -31.74 -11.98
C ASN A 248 6.58 -32.81 -11.56
N GLY A 249 5.39 -32.78 -12.17
CA GLY A 249 4.34 -33.80 -12.05
C GLY A 249 3.46 -33.61 -10.81
N LEU A 250 2.12 -33.69 -10.88
CA LEU A 250 1.23 -34.48 -11.75
C LEU A 250 0.03 -33.65 -12.24
#